data_AF-A0A2E6CAG7-F1
#
_entry.id   AF-A0A2E6CAG7-F1
#
_cell.length_a   1.000
_cell.length_b   1.000
_cell.length_c   1.000
_cell.angle_alpha   90.00
_cell.angle_beta   90.00
_cell.angle_gamma   90.00
#
_symmetry.space_group_name_H-M   'P 1'
#
loop_
_entity.id
_entity.type
_entity.pdbx_description
1 polymer ?
#
loop_
_entity_poly.entity_id
_entity_poly.type
_entity_poly.pdbx_seq_one_letter_code
_entity_poly.pdbx_strand_id
1 'polypeptide(L)'
;MKKFLLGLVITVMMTGSGYALPECPAPIENYDNWWFFQKKECKGSIIFDNGPSYIGEFKNGMPHGKGKLTLMDGAVYEGEFLNHLANGKGKVIYADGVVYEGEFLNDLANGKGKFIYADGSVYEGEFRNDLPNGKGKLTYANGNIYEGEFLNHLPNGKGKLTYADGSVYEGEFLNNLPNGKGKLTYKNGRVRKGVFQNGFFAK
;
A
#
# COMPACT_ATOMS: atom_id res chain seq x y z
N MET A 1 2.90 4.74 -8.93
CA MET A 1 3.35 5.14 -7.57
C MET A 1 4.86 5.12 -7.52
N LYS A 2 5.46 5.89 -6.60
CA LYS A 2 6.87 5.70 -6.23
C LYS A 2 7.00 4.24 -5.78
N LYS A 3 7.85 3.45 -6.45
CA LYS A 3 8.15 2.09 -6.01
C LYS A 3 8.87 2.19 -4.67
N PHE A 4 8.29 1.61 -3.65
CA PHE A 4 8.91 1.53 -2.34
C PHE A 4 9.75 0.25 -2.30
N LEU A 5 11.05 0.39 -2.14
CA LEU A 5 11.97 -0.73 -1.93
C LEU A 5 12.39 -0.71 -0.45
N LEU A 6 11.43 -0.99 0.44
CA LEU A 6 11.67 -1.10 1.90
C LEU A 6 12.83 -2.08 2.17
N GLY A 7 12.86 -3.20 1.47
CA GLY A 7 13.88 -4.23 1.59
C GLY A 7 15.27 -3.78 1.15
N LEU A 8 15.39 -2.91 0.15
CA LEU A 8 16.70 -2.35 -0.24
C LEU A 8 17.25 -1.46 0.88
N VAL A 9 16.38 -0.65 1.50
CA VAL A 9 16.78 0.28 2.56
C VAL A 9 17.17 -0.47 3.84
N ILE A 10 16.41 -1.51 4.23
CA ILE A 10 16.76 -2.35 5.39
C ILE A 10 18.05 -3.14 5.14
N THR A 11 18.27 -3.64 3.91
CA THR A 11 19.52 -4.32 3.55
C THR A 11 20.71 -3.38 3.68
N VAL A 12 20.59 -2.14 3.20
CA VAL A 12 21.64 -1.12 3.36
C VAL A 12 21.90 -0.80 4.83
N MET A 13 20.85 -0.66 5.65
CA MET A 13 20.99 -0.46 7.10
C MET A 13 21.80 -1.58 7.78
N MET A 14 21.72 -2.83 7.30
CA MET A 14 22.46 -3.94 7.92
C MET A 14 23.96 -3.95 7.57
N THR A 15 24.39 -3.22 6.54
CA THR A 15 25.77 -3.19 6.04
C THR A 15 26.61 -1.99 6.50
N GLY A 16 26.01 -1.02 7.19
CA GLY A 16 26.66 0.21 7.64
C GLY A 16 27.40 0.07 8.98
N SER A 17 28.62 0.60 9.06
CA SER A 17 29.46 0.64 10.26
C SER A 17 28.98 1.70 11.26
N GLY A 18 28.02 1.34 12.12
CA GLY A 18 27.48 2.22 13.16
C GLY A 18 26.34 1.55 13.93
N TYR A 19 26.64 0.48 14.67
CA TYR A 19 25.63 -0.32 15.35
C TYR A 19 25.44 0.15 16.80
N ALA A 20 24.24 0.62 17.15
CA ALA A 20 23.64 0.22 18.40
C ALA A 20 22.96 -1.12 18.12
N LEU A 21 23.63 -2.23 18.44
CA LEU A 21 22.99 -3.54 18.40
C LEU A 21 21.78 -3.49 19.35
N PRO A 22 20.64 -4.09 18.97
CA PRO A 22 19.50 -4.16 19.89
C PRO A 22 19.95 -4.80 21.20
N GLU A 23 19.41 -4.37 22.34
CA GLU A 23 19.54 -5.03 23.65
C GLU A 23 18.85 -6.42 23.68
N CYS A 24 18.92 -7.15 22.57
CA CYS A 24 18.75 -8.58 22.60
C CYS A 24 19.87 -9.12 23.51
N PRO A 25 19.57 -9.93 24.54
CA PRO A 25 20.60 -10.41 25.45
C PRO A 25 21.72 -11.04 24.63
N ALA A 26 22.94 -10.51 24.79
CA ALA A 26 24.12 -10.98 24.11
C ALA A 26 24.23 -12.51 24.28
N PRO A 27 24.72 -13.26 23.27
CA PRO A 27 25.09 -14.65 23.49
C PRO A 27 26.10 -14.65 24.64
N ILE A 28 25.77 -15.34 25.72
CA ILE A 28 26.76 -15.61 26.76
C ILE A 28 27.82 -16.46 26.06
N GLU A 29 29.04 -15.93 25.94
CA GLU A 29 30.20 -16.68 25.46
C GLU A 29 30.45 -17.83 26.45
N ASN A 30 29.79 -18.97 26.26
CA ASN A 30 30.19 -20.21 26.91
C ASN A 30 29.91 -21.38 25.97
N TYR A 31 31.00 -22.00 25.52
CA TYR A 31 31.10 -22.78 24.29
C TYR A 31 30.52 -24.20 24.38
N ASP A 32 29.77 -24.55 25.43
CA ASP A 32 29.48 -25.95 25.74
C ASP A 32 28.03 -26.43 25.53
N ASN A 33 27.10 -25.60 25.05
CA ASN A 33 25.69 -26.04 24.93
C ASN A 33 25.05 -25.69 23.57
N TRP A 34 25.48 -26.42 22.54
CA TRP A 34 25.18 -26.21 21.11
C TRP A 34 23.76 -26.59 20.62
N TRP A 35 22.73 -26.61 21.48
CA TRP A 35 21.36 -26.98 21.06
C TRP A 35 20.23 -26.03 21.51
N PHE A 36 20.53 -24.84 22.03
CA PHE A 36 19.49 -23.98 22.65
C PHE A 36 19.29 -22.55 22.11
N PHE A 37 20.03 -22.10 21.08
CA PHE A 37 20.06 -20.66 20.73
C PHE A 37 19.58 -20.29 19.31
N GLN A 38 18.43 -20.81 18.87
CA GLN A 38 17.84 -20.43 17.57
C GLN A 38 16.55 -19.60 17.65
N LYS A 39 16.13 -19.13 18.85
CA LYS A 39 14.87 -18.41 19.03
C LYS A 39 14.94 -17.34 20.11
N LYS A 40 15.58 -16.20 19.85
CA LYS A 40 15.27 -14.99 20.61
C LYS A 40 14.67 -13.97 19.67
N GLU A 41 13.35 -14.05 19.56
CA GLU A 41 12.56 -12.87 19.23
C GLU A 41 12.82 -11.85 20.33
N CYS A 42 13.23 -10.64 19.94
CA CYS A 42 13.55 -9.56 20.87
C CYS A 42 13.02 -8.24 20.33
N LYS A 43 12.88 -7.24 21.21
CA LYS A 43 12.51 -5.87 20.81
C LYS A 43 13.74 -4.99 20.93
N GLY A 44 13.89 -4.02 20.04
CA GLY A 44 15.00 -3.08 20.06
C GLY A 44 14.82 -1.96 19.07
N SER A 45 15.91 -1.21 18.85
CA SER A 45 15.97 -0.14 17.87
C SER A 45 17.29 -0.16 17.10
N ILE A 46 17.23 0.27 15.85
CA ILE A 46 18.38 0.67 15.02
C ILE A 46 18.15 2.13 14.68
N ILE A 47 19.07 3.01 15.06
CA ILE A 47 18.95 4.45 14.83
C ILE A 47 20.24 4.92 14.18
N PHE A 48 20.13 5.53 12.99
CA PHE A 48 21.26 6.17 12.32
C PHE A 48 21.19 7.68 12.55
N ASP A 49 22.30 8.29 12.93
CA ASP A 49 22.41 9.75 13.05
C ASP A 49 22.04 10.41 11.72
N ASN A 50 21.02 11.27 11.74
CA ASN A 50 20.44 11.91 10.55
C ASN A 50 19.99 10.94 9.43
N GLY A 51 19.74 9.66 9.78
CA GLY A 51 19.41 8.61 8.83
C GLY A 51 18.08 7.92 9.12
N PRO A 52 17.86 6.73 8.55
CA PRO A 52 16.68 5.95 8.85
C PRO A 52 16.71 5.43 10.30
N SER A 53 15.56 4.99 10.80
CA SER A 53 15.47 4.29 12.08
C SER A 53 14.45 3.17 12.01
N TYR A 54 14.70 2.11 12.75
CA TYR A 54 13.76 1.03 12.99
C TYR A 54 13.58 0.86 14.49
N ILE A 55 12.34 0.70 14.93
CA ILE A 55 12.00 0.36 16.32
C ILE A 55 10.97 -0.75 16.25
N GLY A 56 11.26 -1.92 16.81
CA GLY A 56 10.35 -3.04 16.71
C GLY A 56 10.94 -4.36 17.14
N GLU A 57 10.29 -5.41 16.67
CA GLU A 57 10.68 -6.80 16.91
C GLU A 57 11.78 -7.24 15.94
N PHE A 58 12.61 -8.16 16.41
CA PHE A 58 13.76 -8.72 15.70
C PHE A 58 13.77 -10.24 15.84
N LYS A 59 14.26 -10.91 14.81
CA LYS A 59 14.54 -12.35 14.82
C LYS A 59 15.83 -12.60 14.06
N ASN A 60 16.78 -13.30 14.69
CA ASN A 60 18.13 -13.54 14.14
C ASN A 60 18.82 -12.25 13.66
N GLY A 61 18.67 -11.16 14.42
CA GLY A 61 19.25 -9.86 14.09
C GLY A 61 18.53 -9.07 12.99
N MET A 62 17.44 -9.60 12.41
CA MET A 62 16.69 -8.94 11.35
C MET A 62 15.32 -8.43 11.83
N PRO A 63 14.79 -7.32 11.28
CA PRO A 63 13.41 -6.89 11.51
C PRO A 63 12.41 -8.02 11.26
N HIS A 64 11.53 -8.24 12.23
CA HIS A 64 10.53 -9.29 12.22
C HIS A 64 9.34 -8.88 13.08
N GLY A 65 8.17 -9.49 12.89
CA GLY A 65 7.00 -9.20 13.71
C GLY A 65 6.58 -7.74 13.58
N LYS A 66 6.15 -7.09 14.66
CA LYS A 66 5.70 -5.70 14.59
C LYS A 66 6.86 -4.71 14.71
N GLY A 67 6.84 -3.67 13.88
CA GLY A 67 7.82 -2.60 13.95
C GLY A 67 7.39 -1.31 13.26
N LYS A 68 8.19 -0.28 13.50
CA LYS A 68 8.09 1.04 12.87
C LYS A 68 9.43 1.38 12.23
N LEU A 69 9.40 1.71 10.95
CA LEU A 69 10.53 2.13 10.15
C LEU A 69 10.32 3.57 9.69
N THR A 70 11.30 4.43 9.97
CA THR A 70 11.37 5.80 9.46
C THR A 70 12.50 5.86 8.44
N LEU A 71 12.23 6.35 7.24
CA LEU A 71 13.20 6.50 6.16
C LEU A 71 13.86 7.88 6.17
N MET A 72 14.95 8.03 5.40
CA MET A 72 15.70 9.29 5.28
C MET A 72 14.86 10.45 4.73
N ASP A 73 13.89 10.16 3.86
CA ASP A 73 12.99 11.17 3.29
C ASP A 73 11.86 11.56 4.26
N GLY A 74 11.79 10.94 5.44
CA GLY A 74 10.74 11.15 6.43
C GLY A 74 9.51 10.25 6.25
N ALA A 75 9.49 9.36 5.24
CA ALA A 75 8.43 8.38 5.14
C ALA A 75 8.46 7.39 6.31
N VAL A 76 7.29 7.02 6.80
CA VAL A 76 7.13 6.14 7.98
C VAL A 76 6.27 4.95 7.60
N TYR A 77 6.81 3.75 7.81
CA TYR A 77 6.05 2.50 7.79
C TYR A 77 5.86 1.99 9.21
N GLU A 78 4.66 1.55 9.55
CA GLU A 78 4.34 0.85 10.80
C GLU A 78 3.51 -0.38 10.47
N GLY A 79 3.97 -1.56 10.87
CA GLY A 79 3.31 -2.80 10.50
C GLY A 79 4.10 -4.06 10.79
N GLU A 80 3.71 -5.12 10.10
CA GLU A 80 4.29 -6.45 10.23
C GLU A 80 5.47 -6.67 9.27
N PHE A 81 6.52 -7.31 9.77
CA PHE A 81 7.74 -7.66 9.04
C PHE A 81 7.95 -9.17 9.05
N LEU A 82 8.30 -9.74 7.90
CA LEU A 82 8.72 -11.12 7.75
C LEU A 82 9.99 -11.16 6.91
N ASN A 83 11.04 -11.77 7.45
CA ASN A 83 12.37 -11.78 6.84
C ASN A 83 12.73 -10.37 6.36
N HIS A 84 12.82 -9.39 7.28
CA HIS A 84 13.17 -8.00 6.98
C HIS A 84 12.31 -7.23 5.95
N LEU A 85 11.25 -7.83 5.39
CA LEU A 85 10.34 -7.18 4.43
C LEU A 85 8.99 -6.91 5.08
N ALA A 86 8.31 -5.83 4.69
CA ALA A 86 6.93 -5.60 5.09
C ALA A 86 6.04 -6.73 4.54
N ASN A 87 5.30 -7.37 5.44
CA ASN A 87 4.53 -8.57 5.14
C ASN A 87 3.42 -8.75 6.17
N GLY A 88 2.16 -8.85 5.74
CA GLY A 88 0.99 -8.78 6.62
C GLY A 88 0.39 -7.38 6.63
N LYS A 89 -0.20 -6.94 7.74
CA LYS A 89 -0.86 -5.63 7.80
C LYS A 89 0.14 -4.53 8.13
N GLY A 90 -0.04 -3.37 7.52
CA GLY A 90 0.74 -2.19 7.84
C GLY A 90 0.15 -0.90 7.31
N LYS A 91 0.81 0.19 7.65
CA LYS A 91 0.51 1.54 7.21
C LYS A 91 1.79 2.26 6.84
N VAL A 92 1.81 2.88 5.68
CA VAL A 92 2.88 3.78 5.25
C VAL A 92 2.32 5.19 5.07
N ILE A 93 3.00 6.16 5.67
CA ILE A 93 2.80 7.59 5.46
C ILE A 93 4.02 8.09 4.71
N TYR A 94 3.83 8.56 3.49
CA TYR A 94 4.90 9.07 2.65
C TYR A 94 5.22 10.53 3.02
N ALA A 95 6.44 10.97 2.69
CA ALA A 95 6.90 12.34 2.96
C ALA A 95 6.04 13.41 2.27
N ASP A 96 5.38 13.06 1.16
CA ASP A 96 4.46 13.94 0.42
C ASP A 96 3.01 13.88 0.94
N GLY A 97 2.77 13.20 2.07
CA GLY A 97 1.46 13.13 2.73
C GLY A 97 0.53 12.05 2.17
N VAL A 98 0.94 11.33 1.12
CA VAL A 98 0.22 10.13 0.65
C VAL A 98 0.19 9.10 1.77
N VAL A 99 -0.90 8.34 1.87
CA VAL A 99 -1.03 7.27 2.88
C VAL A 99 -1.51 5.99 2.23
N TYR A 100 -0.90 4.86 2.58
CA TYR A 100 -1.47 3.55 2.32
C TYR A 100 -1.61 2.77 3.63
N GLU A 101 -2.73 2.09 3.79
CA GLU A 101 -3.02 1.24 4.94
C GLU A 101 -3.69 -0.04 4.44
N GLY A 102 -3.09 -1.20 4.68
CA GLY A 102 -3.57 -2.45 4.12
C GLY A 102 -2.61 -3.61 4.26
N GLU A 103 -2.79 -4.59 3.38
CA GLU A 103 -2.00 -5.81 3.31
C GLU A 103 -0.74 -5.62 2.44
N PHE A 104 0.37 -6.17 2.92
CA PHE A 104 1.67 -6.17 2.26
C PHE A 104 2.15 -7.60 2.02
N LEU A 105 2.83 -7.79 0.89
CA LEU A 105 3.56 -9.01 0.56
C LEU A 105 4.91 -8.64 -0.04
N ASN A 106 5.98 -8.92 0.70
CA ASN A 106 7.36 -8.64 0.28
C ASN A 106 7.56 -7.17 -0.13
N ASP A 107 7.22 -6.25 0.78
CA ASP A 107 7.26 -4.79 0.61
C ASP A 107 6.21 -4.16 -0.30
N LEU A 108 5.46 -4.97 -1.04
CA LEU A 108 4.48 -4.46 -2.00
C LEU A 108 3.08 -4.49 -1.39
N ALA A 109 2.28 -3.45 -1.61
CA ALA A 109 0.85 -3.51 -1.33
C ALA A 109 0.20 -4.63 -2.14
N ASN A 110 -0.46 -5.56 -1.45
CA ASN A 110 -0.99 -6.79 -2.02
C ASN A 110 -2.12 -7.34 -1.15
N GLY A 111 -3.31 -7.54 -1.71
CA GLY A 111 -4.51 -7.84 -0.93
C GLY A 111 -5.40 -6.60 -0.77
N LYS A 112 -6.12 -6.47 0.34
CA LYS A 112 -7.02 -5.32 0.55
C LYS A 112 -6.29 -4.16 1.20
N GLY A 113 -6.66 -2.94 0.81
CA GLY A 113 -6.13 -1.74 1.44
C GLY A 113 -6.91 -0.47 1.10
N LYS A 114 -6.45 0.62 1.71
CA LYS A 114 -6.90 1.98 1.53
C LYS A 114 -5.72 2.86 1.16
N PHE A 115 -5.86 3.63 0.10
CA PHE A 115 -4.85 4.56 -0.39
C PHE A 115 -5.43 5.97 -0.46
N ILE A 116 -4.80 6.92 0.23
CA ILE A 116 -5.15 8.34 0.24
C ILE A 116 -4.11 9.04 -0.63
N TYR A 117 -4.57 9.58 -1.76
CA TYR A 117 -3.75 10.32 -2.72
C TYR A 117 -3.48 11.74 -2.23
N ALA A 118 -2.44 12.36 -2.78
CA ALA A 118 -2.02 13.72 -2.39
C ALA A 118 -3.08 14.80 -2.71
N ASP A 119 -3.95 14.55 -3.70
CA ASP A 119 -5.08 15.42 -4.04
C ASP A 119 -6.28 15.25 -3.08
N GLY A 120 -6.21 14.32 -2.13
CA GLY A 120 -7.31 13.96 -1.23
C GLY A 120 -8.26 12.89 -1.77
N SER A 121 -8.04 12.40 -2.99
CA SER A 121 -8.77 11.23 -3.49
C SER A 121 -8.48 10.01 -2.62
N VAL A 122 -9.44 9.09 -2.50
CA VAL A 122 -9.35 7.89 -1.67
C VAL A 122 -9.75 6.67 -2.46
N TYR A 123 -8.83 5.70 -2.56
CA TYR A 123 -9.12 4.36 -3.08
C TYR A 123 -9.23 3.36 -1.93
N GLU A 124 -10.25 2.51 -1.95
CA GLU A 124 -10.42 1.38 -1.05
C GLU A 124 -10.74 0.13 -1.88
N GLY A 125 -9.89 -0.90 -1.83
CA GLY A 125 -10.06 -2.07 -2.67
C GLY A 125 -8.88 -3.02 -2.70
N GLU A 126 -8.82 -3.81 -3.76
CA GLU A 126 -7.79 -4.83 -4.00
C GLU A 126 -6.52 -4.24 -4.65
N PHE A 127 -5.37 -4.70 -4.18
CA PHE A 127 -4.04 -4.33 -4.64
C PHE A 127 -3.28 -5.57 -5.10
N ARG A 128 -2.43 -5.39 -6.12
CA ARG A 128 -1.48 -6.39 -6.60
C ARG A 128 -0.21 -5.71 -7.06
N ASN A 129 0.91 -6.06 -6.44
CA ASN A 129 2.23 -5.51 -6.76
C ASN A 129 2.23 -3.98 -6.75
N ASP A 130 1.78 -3.42 -5.63
CA ASP A 130 1.50 -2.00 -5.37
C ASP A 130 0.28 -1.41 -6.08
N LEU A 131 -0.20 -1.96 -7.19
CA LEU A 131 -1.24 -1.33 -8.01
C LEU A 131 -2.65 -1.74 -7.56
N PRO A 132 -3.63 -0.81 -7.47
CA PRO A 132 -5.05 -1.12 -7.51
C PRO A 132 -5.37 -2.06 -8.67
N ASN A 133 -5.88 -3.23 -8.35
CA ASN A 133 -6.11 -4.31 -9.29
C ASN A 133 -7.14 -5.29 -8.71
N GLY A 134 -8.28 -5.45 -9.39
CA GLY A 134 -9.43 -6.17 -8.86
C GLY A 134 -10.57 -5.21 -8.52
N LYS A 135 -11.41 -5.53 -7.54
CA LYS A 135 -12.56 -4.68 -7.18
C LYS A 135 -12.15 -3.57 -6.21
N GLY A 136 -12.75 -2.40 -6.36
CA GLY A 136 -12.56 -1.30 -5.43
C GLY A 136 -13.52 -0.14 -5.62
N LYS A 137 -13.32 0.86 -4.76
CA LYS A 137 -14.03 2.13 -4.76
C LYS A 137 -13.01 3.26 -4.76
N LEU A 138 -13.12 4.17 -5.73
CA LEU A 138 -12.32 5.40 -5.81
C LEU A 138 -13.25 6.60 -5.62
N THR A 139 -13.06 7.31 -4.51
CA THR A 139 -13.68 8.61 -4.25
C THR A 139 -12.70 9.68 -4.69
N TYR A 140 -13.05 10.43 -5.74
CA TYR A 140 -12.22 11.49 -6.28
C TYR A 140 -12.35 12.76 -5.44
N ALA A 141 -11.30 13.57 -5.42
CA ALA A 141 -11.29 14.88 -4.74
C ALA A 141 -12.39 15.84 -5.23
N ASN A 142 -12.84 15.68 -6.48
CA ASN A 142 -13.93 16.47 -7.05
C ASN A 142 -15.34 15.97 -6.65
N GLY A 143 -15.45 14.94 -5.81
CA GLY A 143 -16.71 14.36 -5.34
C GLY A 143 -17.28 13.24 -6.21
N ASN A 144 -16.66 12.92 -7.36
CA ASN A 144 -17.05 11.74 -8.12
C ASN A 144 -16.70 10.46 -7.35
N ILE A 145 -17.46 9.40 -7.58
CA ILE A 145 -17.24 8.09 -6.95
C ILE A 145 -17.32 7.02 -8.03
N TYR A 146 -16.24 6.27 -8.21
CA TYR A 146 -16.23 5.06 -9.02
C TYR A 146 -16.23 3.82 -8.13
N GLU A 147 -17.09 2.85 -8.44
CA GLU A 147 -17.14 1.54 -7.80
C GLU A 147 -17.15 0.46 -8.89
N GLY A 148 -16.14 -0.41 -8.91
CA GLY A 148 -16.02 -1.40 -9.97
C GLY A 148 -14.66 -2.08 -10.05
N GLU A 149 -14.35 -2.57 -11.24
CA GLU A 149 -13.12 -3.26 -11.57
C GLU A 149 -11.98 -2.29 -11.91
N PHE A 150 -10.78 -2.62 -11.44
CA PHE A 150 -9.55 -1.86 -11.66
C PHE A 150 -8.50 -2.77 -12.29
N LEU A 151 -7.74 -2.22 -13.23
CA LEU A 151 -6.55 -2.83 -13.78
C LEU A 151 -5.44 -1.79 -13.82
N ASN A 152 -4.35 -2.06 -13.10
CA ASN A 152 -3.16 -1.20 -13.04
C ASN A 152 -3.52 0.27 -12.73
N HIS A 153 -4.23 0.52 -11.63
CA HIS A 153 -4.79 1.82 -11.18
C HIS A 153 -6.04 2.33 -11.87
N LEU A 154 -6.36 1.86 -13.07
CA LEU A 154 -7.40 2.48 -13.87
C LEU A 154 -8.71 1.69 -13.74
N PRO A 155 -9.86 2.37 -13.58
CA PRO A 155 -11.16 1.78 -13.86
C PRO A 155 -11.14 1.07 -15.21
N ASN A 156 -11.41 -0.23 -15.19
CA ASN A 156 -11.29 -1.12 -16.33
C ASN A 156 -12.21 -2.33 -16.12
N GLY A 157 -13.06 -2.65 -17.08
CA GLY A 157 -14.11 -3.66 -16.91
C GLY A 157 -15.42 -3.04 -16.46
N LYS A 158 -16.20 -3.75 -15.64
CA LYS A 158 -17.53 -3.27 -15.22
C LYS A 158 -17.45 -2.37 -13.99
N GLY A 159 -18.24 -1.30 -13.99
CA GLY A 159 -18.36 -0.43 -12.83
C GLY A 159 -19.50 0.57 -12.90
N LYS A 160 -19.56 1.38 -11.85
CA LYS A 160 -20.51 2.46 -11.64
C LYS A 160 -19.75 3.73 -11.30
N LEU A 161 -19.95 4.79 -12.08
CA LEU A 161 -19.44 6.14 -11.81
C LEU A 161 -20.60 7.03 -11.41
N THR A 162 -20.62 7.46 -10.16
CA THR A 162 -21.51 8.49 -9.64
C THR A 162 -20.78 9.83 -9.72
N TYR A 163 -21.34 10.77 -10.47
CA TYR A 163 -20.80 12.10 -10.62
C TYR A 163 -21.23 12.99 -9.45
N ALA A 164 -20.45 14.02 -9.15
CA ALA A 164 -20.74 14.97 -8.08
C ALA A 164 -22.08 15.71 -8.25
N ASP A 165 -22.58 15.84 -9.49
CA ASP A 165 -23.89 16.42 -9.79
C ASP A 165 -25.07 15.49 -9.46
N GLY A 166 -24.80 14.22 -9.15
CA GLY A 166 -25.78 13.15 -8.90
C GLY A 166 -26.12 12.30 -10.13
N SER A 167 -25.55 12.59 -11.29
CA SER A 167 -25.65 11.72 -12.46
C SER A 167 -24.91 10.41 -12.21
N VAL A 168 -25.33 9.32 -12.86
CA VAL A 168 -24.78 7.97 -12.65
C VAL A 168 -24.59 7.27 -13.97
N TYR A 169 -23.37 6.83 -14.25
CA TYR A 169 -23.07 5.90 -15.34
C TYR A 169 -22.84 4.49 -14.78
N GLU A 170 -23.51 3.49 -15.35
CA GLU A 170 -23.30 2.06 -15.05
C GLU A 170 -22.99 1.33 -16.35
N GLY A 171 -21.84 0.66 -16.44
CA GLY A 171 -21.43 -0.01 -17.66
C GLY A 171 -19.98 -0.43 -17.68
N GLU A 172 -19.48 -0.60 -18.90
CA GLU A 172 -18.09 -0.96 -19.17
C GLU A 172 -17.18 0.29 -19.18
N PHE A 173 -15.94 0.08 -18.75
CA PHE A 173 -14.86 1.05 -18.67
C PHE A 173 -13.59 0.49 -19.32
N LEU A 174 -12.85 1.37 -19.97
CA LEU A 174 -11.51 1.09 -20.48
C LEU A 174 -10.61 2.30 -20.21
N ASN A 175 -9.50 2.06 -19.52
CA ASN A 175 -8.52 3.09 -19.18
C ASN A 175 -9.15 4.35 -18.57
N ASN A 176 -9.95 4.17 -17.50
CA ASN A 176 -10.62 5.23 -16.76
C ASN A 176 -11.83 5.89 -17.44
N LEU A 177 -12.19 5.48 -18.65
CA LEU A 177 -13.29 6.09 -19.41
C LEU A 177 -14.44 5.11 -19.63
N PRO A 178 -15.71 5.56 -19.54
CA PRO A 178 -16.86 4.83 -20.08
C PRO A 178 -16.58 4.35 -21.51
N ASN A 179 -16.59 3.04 -21.73
CA ASN A 179 -16.26 2.42 -23.01
C ASN A 179 -16.93 1.06 -23.12
N GLY A 180 -17.74 0.83 -24.15
CA GLY A 180 -18.58 -0.35 -24.29
C GLY A 180 -20.04 -0.08 -23.92
N LYS A 181 -20.79 -1.11 -23.53
CA LYS A 181 -22.22 -0.95 -23.23
C LYS A 181 -22.43 -0.31 -21.86
N GLY A 182 -23.37 0.63 -21.77
CA GLY A 182 -23.68 1.29 -20.51
C GLY A 182 -25.01 2.04 -20.48
N LYS A 183 -25.32 2.56 -19.30
CA LYS A 183 -26.50 3.38 -18.99
C LYS A 183 -26.06 4.61 -18.21
N LEU A 184 -26.28 5.80 -18.76
CA LEU A 184 -26.15 7.08 -18.07
C LEU A 184 -27.53 7.56 -17.61
N THR A 185 -27.71 7.76 -16.32
CA THR A 185 -28.88 8.36 -15.70
C THR A 185 -28.49 9.75 -15.20
N TYR A 186 -29.09 10.79 -15.76
CA TYR A 186 -28.83 12.17 -15.33
C TYR A 186 -29.56 12.47 -14.02
N LYS A 187 -29.10 13.49 -13.28
CA LYS A 187 -29.77 13.99 -12.06
C LYS A 187 -31.29 14.22 -12.23
N ASN A 188 -31.72 14.67 -13.41
CA ASN A 188 -33.13 14.92 -13.72
C ASN A 188 -33.94 13.67 -14.10
N GLY A 189 -33.36 12.47 -13.97
CA GLY A 189 -34.00 11.20 -14.30
C GLY A 189 -33.96 10.81 -15.78
N ARG A 190 -33.46 11.66 -16.68
CA ARG A 190 -33.27 11.28 -18.09
C ARG A 190 -32.25 10.14 -18.17
N VAL A 191 -32.46 9.21 -19.11
CA VAL A 191 -31.61 8.03 -19.28
C VAL A 191 -31.11 7.94 -20.72
N ARG A 192 -29.81 7.65 -20.89
CA ARG A 192 -29.21 7.21 -22.16
C ARG A 192 -28.63 5.82 -21.99
N LYS A 193 -29.10 4.86 -22.79
CA LYS A 193 -28.59 3.48 -22.86
C LYS A 193 -28.02 3.26 -24.24
N GLY A 194 -26.84 2.67 -24.31
CA GLY A 194 -26.16 2.45 -25.60
C GLY A 194 -24.70 2.10 -25.42
N VAL A 195 -23.95 2.29 -26.48
CA VAL A 195 -22.50 2.14 -26.53
C VAL A 195 -21.84 3.49 -26.24
N PHE A 196 -20.85 3.47 -25.37
CA PHE A 196 -19.97 4.59 -25.06
C PHE A 196 -18.59 4.33 -25.63
N GLN A 197 -17.92 5.38 -26.10
CA GLN A 197 -16.55 5.32 -26.59
C GLN A 197 -15.79 6.54 -26.10
N ASN A 198 -14.64 6.32 -25.45
CA ASN A 198 -13.79 7.36 -24.89
C ASN A 198 -14.55 8.34 -23.99
N GLY A 199 -15.52 7.84 -23.21
CA GLY A 199 -16.34 8.65 -22.30
C GLY A 199 -17.62 9.24 -22.90
N PHE A 200 -17.83 9.13 -24.21
CA PHE A 200 -18.96 9.75 -24.90
C PHE A 200 -19.98 8.72 -25.39
N PHE A 201 -21.26 9.08 -25.37
CA PHE A 201 -22.32 8.27 -25.96
C PHE A 201 -22.17 8.22 -27.49
N ALA A 202 -22.06 7.02 -28.06
CA ALA A 202 -21.84 6.80 -29.48
C ALA A 202 -23.11 6.38 -30.23
N LYS A 203 -23.85 5.37 -29.73
CA LYS A 203 -25.05 4.82 -30.38
C LYS A 203 -25.96 4.09 -29.40
#